data_AF-A0A1H7V183-F1
#
_entry.id   AF-A0A1H7V183-F1
#
_cell.length_a   1.000
_cell.length_b   1.000
_cell.length_c   1.000
_cell.angle_alpha   90.00
_cell.angle_beta   90.00
_cell.angle_gamma   90.00
#
_symmetry.space_group_name_H-M   'P 1'
#
loop_
_entity.id
_entity.type
_entity.pdbx_description
1 polymer ?
#
loop_
_entity_poly.entity_id
_entity_poly.type
_entity_poly.pdbx_seq_one_letter_code
_entity_poly.pdbx_strand_id
1 'polypeptide(L)'
;MKAFKILFFSLLWTLAVVGESSAQCAMCTLNAENSVAGGNTEGKGLNKGILFLLATPYLATAVVGVLWYKRFRRKKSSVYVEEKAIHLN
;
A
#
# COMPACT_ATOMS: atom_id res chain seq x y z
N MET A 1 19.67 -2.48 1.23
CA MET A 1 19.07 -2.88 2.53
C MET A 1 18.77 -1.69 3.43
N LYS A 2 19.67 -0.70 3.55
CA LYS A 2 19.45 0.51 4.36
C LYS A 2 18.21 1.30 3.92
N ALA A 3 18.04 1.55 2.62
CA ALA A 3 16.86 2.23 2.06
C ALA A 3 15.54 1.47 2.33
N PHE A 4 15.55 0.13 2.26
CA PHE A 4 14.37 -0.67 2.58
C PHE A 4 13.99 -0.57 4.06
N LYS A 5 14.98 -0.57 4.96
CA LYS A 5 14.75 -0.32 6.38
C LYS A 5 14.19 1.08 6.62
N ILE A 6 14.73 2.11 5.97
CA ILE A 6 14.26 3.49 6.09
C ILE A 6 12.80 3.61 5.62
N LEU A 7 12.46 3.05 4.45
CA LEU A 7 11.09 3.05 3.94
C LEU A 7 10.12 2.28 4.85
N PHE A 8 10.56 1.13 5.37
CA PHE A 8 9.76 0.34 6.31
C PHE A 8 9.49 1.08 7.63
N PHE A 9 10.52 1.70 8.22
CA PHE A 9 10.37 2.49 9.45
C PHE A 9 9.57 3.77 9.21
N SER A 10 9.72 4.42 8.04
CA SER A 10 8.90 5.57 7.64
C SER A 10 7.42 5.19 7.51
N LEU A 11 7.11 4.05 6.90
CA LEU A 11 5.74 3.55 6.80
C LEU A 11 5.16 3.20 8.18
N LEU A 12 5.95 2.54 9.04
CA LEU A 12 5.52 2.25 10.42
C LEU A 12 5.24 3.52 11.22
N TRP A 13 6.05 4.56 11.02
CA TRP A 13 5.86 5.86 11.68
C TRP A 13 4.57 6.55 11.23
N THR A 14 4.26 6.56 9.93
CA THR A 14 3.01 7.15 9.44
C THR A 14 1.77 6.38 9.94
N LEU A 15 1.86 5.05 10.06
CA LEU A 15 0.81 4.22 10.67
C LEU A 15 0.64 4.49 12.18
N ALA A 16 1.72 4.81 12.89
CA ALA A 16 1.69 5.11 14.31
C ALA A 16 1.10 6.51 14.64
N VAL A 17 1.14 7.44 13.68
CA VAL A 17 0.64 8.83 13.82
C VAL A 17 -0.67 9.01 13.05
N VAL A 18 -1.55 8.00 13.04
CA VAL A 18 -2.92 8.17 12.56
C VAL A 18 -3.72 8.91 13.64
N GLY A 19 -3.76 10.24 13.54
CA GLY A 19 -4.69 11.08 14.29
C GLY A 19 -6.10 11.05 13.70
N GLU A 20 -7.07 11.70 14.37
CA GLU A 20 -8.41 11.85 13.82
C GLU A 20 -8.36 12.64 12.50
N SER A 21 -8.49 11.94 11.38
CA SER A 21 -8.62 12.57 10.08
C SER A 21 -10.00 13.23 10.00
N SER A 22 -10.07 14.56 9.95
CA SER A 22 -11.30 15.20 9.49
C SER A 22 -11.48 14.82 8.02
N ALA A 23 -12.58 14.13 7.72
CA ALA A 23 -12.80 13.59 6.38
C ALA A 23 -12.81 14.73 5.35
N GLN A 24 -12.01 14.61 4.28
CA GLN A 24 -12.01 15.59 3.18
C GLN A 24 -13.28 15.55 2.30
N CYS A 25 -14.29 14.78 2.69
CA CYS A 25 -15.66 14.93 2.21
C CYS A 25 -16.60 15.02 3.42
N ALA A 26 -16.54 16.14 4.14
CA ALA A 26 -17.46 16.44 5.23
C ALA A 26 -18.94 16.30 4.80
N MET A 27 -19.24 16.48 3.50
CA MET A 27 -20.60 16.38 2.97
C MET A 27 -21.19 14.96 3.00
N CYS A 28 -20.40 13.92 2.70
CA CYS A 28 -20.89 12.53 2.72
C CYS A 28 -21.13 12.04 4.15
N THR A 29 -20.26 12.44 5.07
CA THR A 29 -20.38 12.11 6.50
C THR A 29 -21.54 12.88 7.14
N LEU A 30 -21.67 14.19 6.90
CA LEU A 30 -22.76 15.01 7.42
C LEU A 30 -24.13 14.55 6.94
N ASN A 31 -24.27 14.17 5.67
CA ASN A 31 -25.56 13.67 5.15
C ASN A 31 -25.91 12.29 5.74
N ALA A 32 -24.92 11.41 5.93
CA ALA A 32 -25.13 10.11 6.57
C ALA A 32 -25.47 10.26 8.06
N GLU A 33 -24.77 11.14 8.79
CA GLU A 33 -25.03 11.43 10.20
C GLU A 33 -26.40 12.10 10.40
N ASN A 34 -26.78 13.07 9.56
CA ASN A 34 -28.11 13.67 9.59
C ASN A 34 -29.21 12.66 9.25
N SER A 35 -28.96 11.75 8.31
CA SER A 35 -29.90 10.66 8.00
C SER A 35 -30.09 9.74 9.21
N VAL A 36 -29.00 9.41 9.92
CA VAL A 36 -29.06 8.59 11.14
C VAL A 36 -29.73 9.32 12.29
N ALA A 37 -29.49 10.62 12.45
CA ALA A 37 -30.18 11.47 13.43
C ALA A 37 -31.70 11.54 13.17
N GLY A 38 -32.12 11.44 11.91
CA GLY A 38 -33.52 11.30 11.49
C GLY A 38 -34.13 9.91 11.66
N GLY A 39 -33.40 8.95 12.28
CA GLY A 39 -33.88 7.60 12.55
C GLY A 39 -33.49 6.54 11.52
N ASN A 40 -32.73 6.89 10.48
CA ASN A 40 -32.29 5.93 9.47
C ASN A 40 -31.11 5.08 9.97
N THR A 41 -31.08 3.78 9.66
CA THR A 41 -30.00 2.88 10.08
C THR A 41 -28.89 2.75 9.04
N GLU A 42 -29.20 3.01 7.78
CA GLU A 42 -28.30 2.76 6.63
C GLU A 42 -27.06 3.67 6.60
N GLY A 43 -27.10 4.82 7.28
CA GLY A 43 -25.95 5.71 7.41
C GLY A 43 -24.93 5.27 8.48
N LYS A 44 -25.28 4.30 9.35
CA LYS A 44 -24.37 3.83 10.40
C LYS A 44 -23.22 3.05 9.79
N GLY A 45 -21.99 3.54 10.01
CA GLY A 45 -20.78 2.86 9.56
C GLY A 45 -20.36 3.14 8.12
N LEU A 46 -21.04 4.04 7.40
CA LEU A 46 -20.70 4.40 6.02
C LEU A 46 -19.24 4.87 5.87
N ASN A 47 -18.73 5.66 6.80
CA ASN A 47 -17.33 6.12 6.79
C ASN A 47 -16.33 4.96 6.90
N LYS A 48 -16.66 3.92 7.69
CA LYS A 48 -15.83 2.71 7.76
C LYS A 48 -15.82 1.96 6.42
N GLY A 49 -16.97 1.91 5.73
CA GLY A 49 -17.07 1.37 4.37
C GLY A 49 -16.23 2.14 3.35
N ILE A 50 -16.27 3.48 3.37
CA ILE A 50 -15.47 4.33 2.47
C ILE A 50 -13.97 4.09 2.70
N LEU A 51 -13.51 4.10 3.95
CA LEU A 51 -12.11 3.85 4.28
C LEU A 51 -11.67 2.43 3.87
N PHE A 52 -12.54 1.44 4.04
CA PHE A 52 -12.28 0.07 3.60
C PHE A 52 -12.10 -0.02 2.08
N LEU A 53 -13.03 0.56 1.31
CA LEU A 53 -12.96 0.57 -0.16
C LEU A 53 -11.75 1.36 -0.67
N LEU A 54 -11.38 2.46 -0.01
CA LEU A 54 -10.20 3.25 -0.37
C LEU A 54 -8.89 2.49 -0.06
N ALA A 55 -8.81 1.78 1.07
CA ALA A 55 -7.62 1.03 1.46
C ALA A 55 -7.38 -0.22 0.60
N THR A 56 -8.47 -0.86 0.14
CA THR A 56 -8.44 -2.13 -0.61
C THR A 56 -7.50 -2.12 -1.83
N PRO A 57 -7.56 -1.17 -2.78
CA PRO A 57 -6.70 -1.18 -3.96
C PRO A 57 -5.20 -1.02 -3.62
N TYR A 58 -4.86 -0.24 -2.59
CA TYR A 58 -3.47 -0.07 -2.18
C TYR A 58 -2.91 -1.34 -1.53
N LEU A 59 -3.69 -1.99 -0.67
CA LEU A 59 -3.31 -3.26 -0.05
C LEU A 59 -3.16 -4.37 -1.10
N ALA A 60 -4.11 -4.47 -2.03
CA ALA A 60 -4.04 -5.43 -3.13
C ALA A 60 -2.77 -5.22 -3.97
N THR A 61 -2.47 -3.97 -4.35
CA THR A 61 -1.28 -3.62 -5.13
C THR A 61 0.01 -3.94 -4.37
N ALA A 62 0.06 -3.66 -3.06
CA ALA A 62 1.22 -3.98 -2.22
C ALA A 62 1.48 -5.49 -2.16
N VAL A 63 0.44 -6.31 -1.97
CA VAL A 63 0.55 -7.77 -1.94
C VAL A 63 1.08 -8.29 -3.28
N VAL A 64 0.47 -7.88 -4.39
CA VAL A 64 0.90 -8.28 -5.74
C VAL A 64 2.35 -7.86 -6.01
N GLY A 65 2.71 -6.62 -5.67
CA GLY A 65 4.06 -6.10 -5.84
C GLY A 65 5.11 -6.89 -5.05
N VAL A 66 4.81 -7.27 -3.81
CA VAL A 66 5.70 -8.10 -2.99
C VAL A 66 5.86 -9.51 -3.56
N LEU A 67 4.76 -10.14 -4.00
CA LEU A 67 4.81 -11.47 -4.62
C LEU A 67 5.62 -11.44 -5.91
N TRP A 68 5.40 -10.44 -6.76
CA TRP A 68 6.14 -10.25 -8.00
C TRP A 68 7.63 -10.04 -7.74
N TYR A 69 7.98 -9.14 -6.81
CA TYR A 69 9.38 -8.88 -6.46
C TYR A 69 10.09 -10.13 -5.94
N LYS A 70 9.43 -10.91 -5.07
CA LYS A 70 10.01 -12.16 -4.55
C LYS A 70 10.19 -13.22 -5.65
N ARG A 71 9.25 -13.33 -6.58
CA ARG A 71 9.27 -14.36 -7.63
C ARG A 71 10.24 -14.05 -8.76
N PHE A 72 10.33 -12.78 -9.18
CA PHE A 72 11.05 -12.38 -10.39
C PHE A 72 12.40 -11.72 -10.15
N ARG A 73 12.78 -11.46 -8.90
CA ARG A 73 14.12 -10.98 -8.59
C ARG A 73 15.15 -12.08 -8.88
N ARG A 74 15.85 -11.94 -10.02
CA ARG A 74 16.95 -12.83 -10.38
C ARG A 74 18.01 -12.80 -9.29
N LYS A 75 18.42 -13.98 -8.81
CA LYS A 75 19.67 -14.10 -8.06
C LYS A 75 20.78 -13.66 -9.02
N LYS A 76 21.72 -12.81 -8.56
CA LYS A 76 22.95 -12.57 -9.32
C LYS A 76 23.62 -13.95 -9.45
N SER A 77 23.47 -14.63 -10.58
CA SER A 77 24.42 -15.68 -10.89
C SER A 77 25.71 -14.94 -11.18
N SER A 78 26.79 -15.29 -10.49
CA SER A 78 28.12 -14.96 -10.94
C SER A 78 28.22 -15.57 -12.34
N VAL A 79 28.02 -14.74 -13.36
CA VAL A 79 28.31 -15.11 -14.74
C VAL A 79 29.83 -15.23 -14.76
N TYR A 80 30.33 -16.45 -14.60
CA TYR A 80 31.71 -16.78 -14.89
C TYR A 80 31.83 -16.64 -16.41
N VAL A 81 32.39 -15.51 -16.86
CA VAL A 81 32.80 -15.37 -18.26
C VAL A 81 34.07 -16.20 -18.37
N GLU A 82 33.97 -17.33 -19.06
CA GLU A 82 35.15 -18.09 -19.44
C GLU A 82 35.92 -17.24 -20.46
N GLU A 83 37.09 -16.70 -20.06
CA GLU A 83 38.02 -16.03 -20.97
C GLU A 83 38.58 -17.04 -21.95
N LYS A 84 37.79 -17.40 -22.97
CA LYS A 84 38.37 -18.08 -24.12
C LYS A 84 39.08 -17.03 -24.95
N ALA A 85 40.41 -16.97 -24.79
CA ALA A 85 41.28 -16.12 -25.59
C ALA A 85 40.99 -16.35 -27.08
N ILE A 86 40.47 -15.32 -27.74
CA ILE A 86 40.24 -15.32 -29.18
C ILE A 86 41.59 -15.09 -29.84
N HIS A 87 42.21 -16.19 -30.30
CA HIS A 87 43.35 -16.12 -31.22
C HIS A 87 42.85 -15.56 -32.55
N LEU A 88 43.26 -14.33 -32.86
CA LEU A 88 43.17 -13.75 -34.20
C LEU A 88 44.49 -14.07 -34.91
N ASN A 89 44.37 -14.79 -36.04
CA ASN A 89 45.47 -15.10 -36.96
C ASN A 89 45.71 -13.93 -37.92
#